data_AF-A0A2G0PZ52-F1
#
_entry.id   AF-A0A2G0PZ52-F1
#
_cell.length_a   1.000
_cell.length_b   1.000
_cell.length_c   1.000
_cell.angle_alpha   90.00
_cell.angle_beta   90.00
_cell.angle_gamma   90.00
#
_symmetry.space_group_name_H-M   'P 1'
#
loop_
_entity.id
_entity.type
_entity.pdbx_description
1 polymer ?
#
loop_
_entity_poly.entity_id
_entity_poly.type
_entity_poly.pdbx_seq_one_letter_code
_entity_poly.pdbx_strand_id
1 'polypeptide(L)' 'MKTFIFGAIERANTKQRRPICIKAQAINEQEARKSLAPTHVILGWMGQIVNRN' A
#
# COMPACT_ATOMS: atom_id res chain seq x y z
N MET A 1 15.21 0.42 -4.95
CA MET A 1 13.76 0.49 -4.65
C MET A 1 13.51 -0.11 -3.27
N LYS A 2 12.54 0.44 -2.54
CA LYS A 2 12.11 -0.06 -1.22
C LYS A 2 10.70 -0.64 -1.36
N THR A 3 10.36 -1.61 -0.53
CA THR A 3 8.99 -2.17 -0.50
C THR A 3 8.25 -1.60 0.71
N PHE A 4 7.15 -0.92 0.47
CA PHE A 4 6.26 -0.34 1.48
C PHE A 4 5.01 -1.18 1.63
N ILE A 5 4.47 -1.23 2.85
CA ILE A 5 3.29 -2.01 3.20
C ILE A 5 2.18 -1.06 3.68
N PHE A 6 0.97 -1.22 3.14
CA PHE A 6 -0.19 -0.42 3.49
C PHE A 6 -1.40 -1.31 3.79
N GLY A 7 -2.25 -0.83 4.70
CA GLY A 7 -3.61 -1.33 4.85
C GLY A 7 -4.52 -0.56 3.89
N ALA A 8 -5.21 -1.28 2.99
CA ALA A 8 -5.98 -0.64 1.93
C ALA A 8 -7.27 -1.39 1.58
N ILE A 9 -8.23 -0.68 1.00
CA ILE A 9 -9.43 -1.26 0.38
C ILE A 9 -9.38 -0.98 -1.12
N GLU A 10 -9.66 -1.98 -1.94
CA GLU A 10 -9.74 -1.81 -3.38
C GLU A 10 -11.01 -1.02 -3.75
N ARG A 11 -10.85 0.07 -4.51
CA ARG A 11 -11.95 0.97 -4.86
C ARG A 11 -13.04 0.28 -5.68
N ALA A 12 -12.66 -0.63 -6.57
CA ALA A 12 -13.58 -1.38 -7.41
C ALA A 12 -14.35 -2.46 -6.64
N ASN A 13 -13.84 -2.89 -5.47
CA ASN A 13 -14.40 -4.00 -4.72
C ASN A 13 -15.34 -3.52 -3.61
N THR A 14 -16.59 -3.25 -3.97
CA THR A 14 -17.63 -2.81 -3.03
C THR A 14 -18.06 -3.88 -2.01
N LYS A 15 -17.65 -5.14 -2.20
CA LYS A 15 -17.94 -6.25 -1.29
C LYS A 15 -16.86 -6.44 -0.21
N GLN A 16 -15.72 -5.75 -0.33
CA GLN A 16 -14.63 -5.85 0.63
C GLN A 16 -15.02 -5.22 1.96
N ARG A 17 -15.13 -6.04 3.02
CA ARG A 17 -15.52 -5.60 4.37
C ARG A 17 -14.34 -5.24 5.27
N ARG A 18 -13.14 -5.68 4.93
CA ARG A 18 -11.93 -5.51 5.75
C ARG A 18 -10.76 -5.05 4.89
N PRO A 19 -9.86 -4.21 5.42
CA PRO A 19 -8.65 -3.83 4.71
C PRO A 19 -7.79 -5.05 4.39
N ILE A 20 -7.11 -5.00 3.24
CA ILE A 20 -6.06 -5.94 2.88
C ILE A 20 -4.69 -5.28 3.05
N CYS A 21 -3.69 -6.12 3.27
CA CYS A 21 -2.30 -5.73 3.26
C CYS A 21 -1.79 -5.71 1.82
N ILE A 22 -1.39 -4.54 1.32
CA ILE A 22 -0.84 -4.36 -0.02
C ILE A 22 0.61 -3.89 0.05
N LYS A 23 1.42 -4.39 -0.88
CA LYS A 23 2.82 -4.00 -1.04
C LYS A 23 2.98 -3.12 -2.27
N ALA A 24 3.78 -2.06 -2.16
CA ALA A 24 4.17 -1.22 -3.29
C ALA A 24 5.67 -0.96 -3.26
N GLN A 25 6.31 -1.07 -4.42
CA GLN A 25 7.72 -0.73 -4.59
C GLN A 25 7.86 0.71 -5.05
N ALA A 26 8.66 1.50 -4.35
CA ALA A 26 8.92 2.89 -4.72
C ALA A 26 10.25 3.39 -4.12
N ILE A 27 10.63 4.63 -4.42
CA ILE A 27 11.82 5.26 -3.83
C ILE A 27 11.51 5.73 -2.40
N ASN A 28 10.29 6.19 -2.15
CA ASN A 28 9.81 6.67 -0.86
C ASN A 28 8.32 6.30 -0.63
N GLU A 29 7.84 6.51 0.61
CA GLU A 29 6.46 6.18 1.00
C GLU A 29 5.43 6.99 0.19
N GLN A 30 5.70 8.26 -0.08
CA GLN A 30 4.79 9.15 -0.79
C GLN A 30 4.54 8.69 -2.23
N GLU A 31 5.58 8.26 -2.93
CA GLU A 31 5.48 7.67 -4.27
C GLU A 31 4.71 6.35 -4.25
N ALA A 32 4.99 5.48 -3.28
CA ALA A 32 4.26 4.23 -3.11
C ALA A 32 2.76 4.51 -2.91
N ARG A 33 2.42 5.48 -2.05
CA ARG A 33 1.04 5.90 -1.80
C ARG A 33 0.38 6.49 -3.06
N LYS A 34 1.09 7.33 -3.82
CA LYS A 34 0.61 7.88 -5.09
C LYS A 34 0.34 6.79 -6.13
N SER A 35 1.18 5.77 -6.21
CA SER A 35 1.00 4.64 -7.14
C SER A 35 -0.26 3.82 -6.84
N LEU A 36 -0.63 3.69 -5.57
CA LEU A 36 -1.79 2.91 -5.13
C LEU A 36 -3.10 3.72 -5.11
N ALA A 37 -3.05 5.04 -4.95
CA ALA A 37 -4.21 5.91 -4.81
C ALA A 37 -5.30 5.77 -5.91
N PRO A 38 -4.95 5.49 -7.20
CA PRO A 38 -5.95 5.31 -8.25
C PRO A 38 -6.84 4.08 -8.06
N THR A 39 -6.29 2.99 -7.51
CA THR A 39 -6.99 1.69 -7.40
C THR A 39 -7.39 1.36 -5.97
N HIS A 40 -6.74 1.96 -4.97
CA HIS A 40 -6.94 1.65 -3.57
C HIS A 40 -7.21 2.91 -2.74
N VAL A 41 -8.06 2.76 -1.73
CA VAL A 41 -8.16 3.69 -0.60
C VAL A 41 -7.16 3.23 0.46
N ILE A 42 -6.13 4.05 0.70
CA ILE A 42 -5.09 3.76 1.70
C ILE A 42 -5.60 4.21 3.07
N LEU A 43 -5.75 3.25 3.99
CA LEU A 43 -6.27 3.48 5.34
C LEU A 43 -5.15 3.71 6.36
N GLY A 44 -3.96 3.17 6.10
CA GLY A 44 -2.81 3.37 6.98
C GLY A 44 -1.53 2.78 6.41
N TRP A 45 -0.41 3.34 6.87
CA TRP A 45 0.92 2.79 6.62
C TRP A 45 1.23 1.72 7.68
N MET A 46 1.66 0.54 7.24
CA MET A 46 1.96 -0.59 8.13
C MET A 46 3.47 -0.83 8.30
N GLY A 47 4.30 -0.22 7.45
CA GLY A 47 5.75 -0.31 7.56
C GLY A 47 6.46 -0.41 6.21
N GLN A 48 7.75 -0.71 6.28
CA GLN A 48 8.61 -0.89 5.13
C GLN A 48 9.44 -2.16 5.33
N ILE A 49 9.59 -2.96 4.28
CA ILE A 49 10.55 -4.06 4.28
C ILE A 49 11.94 -3.45 4.10
N VAL A 50 12.76 -3.61 5.12
CA VAL A 50 14.19 -3.28 5.07
C VAL A 50 14.92 -4.58 4.80
N ASN A 51 15.41 -4.76 3.57
CA ASN A 51 16.36 -5.84 3.31
C ASN A 51 17.64 -5.48 4.06
N ARG A 52 17.89 -6.17 5.18
CA ARG A 52 19.22 -6.25 5.75
C ARG A 52 19.89 -7.41 5.01
N ASN A 53 20.84 -7.06 4.13
CA ASN A 53 21.75 -8.05 3.56
C ASN A 53 22.41 -8.85 4.67
#